data_AF-A0A3M0Y262-F1
#
_entry.id   AF-A0A3M0Y262-F1
#
_cell.length_a   1.000
_cell.length_b   1.000
_cell.length_c   1.000
_cell.angle_alpha   90.00
_cell.angle_beta   90.00
_cell.angle_gamma   90.00
#
_symmetry.space_group_name_H-M   'P 1'
#
loop_
_entity.id
_entity.type
_entity.pdbx_description
1 polymer ?
#
loop_
_entity_poly.entity_id
_entity_poly.type
_entity_poly.pdbx_seq_one_letter_code
_entity_poly.pdbx_strand_id
1 'polypeptide(L)'
;MMVAGAAYAGSQIDLNLNSVVAKTFDSSGAPGFSTSGFTGTIVLSNDADSQLADVILNGSPQTLTEQNLDLLSGEITVSNGQVTGGFFDVVLANGAGGYSTTVIPGTGNVNVINNSIVLVDGLTLSGIFTSAGGTFAGVPLGAFDTSGLFGSFLTFSFQLPTAANGYTDNQSNLNLSAVIPLPSAAGLGGFGLLALLGVRRRRC
;
A
#
# COMPACT_ATOMS: atom_id res chain seq x y z
N MET A 1 0.78 13.23 40.30
CA MET A 1 0.94 13.81 38.95
C MET A 1 0.97 12.65 37.96
N MET A 2 -0.17 12.31 37.35
CA MET A 2 -0.22 11.27 36.33
C MET A 2 0.39 11.86 35.05
N VAL A 3 1.49 11.28 34.57
CA VAL A 3 2.03 11.61 33.25
C VAL A 3 1.08 10.96 32.25
N ALA A 4 0.22 11.76 31.62
CA ALA A 4 -0.50 11.34 30.44
C ALA A 4 0.55 11.03 29.37
N GLY A 5 0.76 9.75 29.06
CA GLY A 5 1.56 9.37 27.91
C GLY A 5 0.87 9.90 26.67
N ALA A 6 1.50 10.83 25.96
CA ALA A 6 1.02 11.24 24.65
C ALA A 6 1.00 10.00 23.75
N ALA A 7 -0.17 9.67 23.21
CA ALA A 7 -0.26 8.68 22.15
C ALA A 7 0.51 9.24 20.95
N TYR A 8 1.67 8.67 20.65
CA TYR A 8 2.33 8.91 19.38
C TYR A 8 1.41 8.35 18.29
N ALA A 9 0.96 9.19 17.35
CA ALA A 9 0.33 8.71 16.15
C ALA A 9 1.38 7.93 15.33
N GLY A 10 1.01 6.76 14.79
CA GLY A 10 1.89 6.05 13.86
C GLY A 10 2.18 6.93 12.66
N SER A 11 3.40 6.87 12.12
CA SER A 11 3.73 7.62 10.90
C SER A 11 3.13 6.90 9.69
N GLN A 12 2.51 7.66 8.80
CA GLN A 12 1.86 7.17 7.57
C GLN A 12 2.45 7.87 6.35
N ILE A 13 2.65 7.12 5.28
CA ILE A 13 2.96 7.61 3.94
C ILE A 13 1.92 7.09 2.96
N ASP A 14 1.34 7.97 2.15
CA ASP A 14 0.45 7.60 1.06
C ASP A 14 1.10 7.97 -0.29
N LEU A 15 1.10 7.03 -1.23
CA LEU A 15 1.59 7.20 -2.59
C LEU A 15 0.38 7.15 -3.54
N ASN A 16 0.13 8.25 -4.23
CA ASN A 16 -0.95 8.35 -5.21
C ASN A 16 -0.37 8.24 -6.62
N LEU A 17 -0.80 7.23 -7.38
CA LEU A 17 -0.42 7.02 -8.77
C LEU A 17 -1.64 7.23 -9.67
N ASN A 18 -1.43 7.95 -10.76
CA ASN A 18 -2.45 8.23 -11.76
C ASN A 18 -2.10 7.57 -13.09
N SER A 19 -3.14 7.35 -13.90
CA SER A 19 -3.04 6.81 -15.27
C SER A 19 -2.34 5.45 -15.30
N VAL A 20 -2.69 4.57 -14.36
CA VAL A 20 -2.23 3.18 -14.33
C VAL A 20 -3.07 2.35 -15.31
N VAL A 21 -2.42 1.43 -16.01
CA VAL A 21 -3.11 0.47 -16.87
C VAL A 21 -3.47 -0.77 -16.05
N ALA A 22 -4.75 -1.13 -16.02
CA ALA A 22 -5.25 -2.34 -15.38
C ALA A 22 -5.84 -3.30 -16.42
N LYS A 23 -5.38 -4.56 -16.41
CA LYS A 23 -5.87 -5.64 -17.26
C LYS A 23 -6.36 -6.79 -16.43
N THR A 24 -7.40 -7.47 -16.88
CA THR A 24 -7.95 -8.63 -16.18
C THR A 24 -7.78 -9.89 -17.02
N PHE A 25 -7.48 -11.00 -16.35
CA PHE A 25 -7.35 -12.33 -16.95
C PHE A 25 -8.04 -13.35 -16.06
N ASP A 26 -8.65 -14.39 -16.64
CA ASP A 26 -9.32 -15.45 -15.89
C ASP A 26 -8.29 -16.49 -15.41
N SER A 27 -8.76 -17.54 -14.74
CA SER A 27 -7.89 -18.61 -14.24
C SER A 27 -7.21 -19.45 -15.35
N SER A 28 -7.65 -19.31 -16.60
CA SER A 28 -7.02 -19.92 -17.78
C SER A 28 -6.05 -18.98 -18.49
N GLY A 29 -5.96 -17.72 -18.06
CA GLY A 29 -5.18 -16.67 -18.69
C GLY A 29 -5.89 -15.97 -19.86
N ALA A 30 -7.18 -16.26 -20.09
CA ALA A 30 -7.96 -15.55 -21.10
C ALA A 30 -8.37 -14.15 -20.59
N PRO A 31 -8.51 -13.13 -21.45
CA PRO A 31 -8.89 -11.78 -21.01
C PRO A 31 -10.25 -11.73 -20.30
N GLY A 32 -10.34 -10.93 -19.24
CA GLY A 32 -11.52 -10.77 -18.39
C GLY A 32 -11.51 -11.64 -17.14
N PHE A 33 -12.42 -11.38 -16.20
CA PHE A 33 -12.66 -12.33 -15.10
C PHE A 33 -13.52 -13.50 -15.55
N SER A 34 -13.43 -14.63 -14.84
CA SER A 34 -14.39 -15.73 -15.05
C SER A 34 -15.82 -15.27 -14.76
N THR A 35 -16.81 -15.89 -15.41
CA THR A 35 -18.24 -15.54 -15.30
C THR A 35 -18.83 -15.68 -13.90
N SER A 36 -18.15 -16.38 -12.97
CA SER A 36 -18.53 -16.43 -11.56
C SER A 36 -17.55 -15.63 -10.69
N GLY A 37 -18.02 -14.46 -10.24
CA GLY A 37 -17.52 -13.80 -9.02
C GLY A 37 -16.08 -13.28 -9.04
N PHE A 38 -15.62 -12.55 -10.07
CA PHE A 38 -14.26 -11.94 -10.05
C PHE A 38 -13.15 -12.94 -9.71
N THR A 39 -13.05 -14.03 -10.48
CA THR A 39 -11.96 -15.01 -10.34
C THR A 39 -10.97 -14.85 -11.48
N GLY A 40 -9.68 -14.73 -11.14
CA GLY A 40 -8.61 -14.48 -12.09
C GLY A 40 -7.48 -13.64 -11.52
N THR A 41 -6.81 -12.89 -12.39
CA THR A 41 -5.69 -12.02 -12.06
C THR A 41 -5.93 -10.62 -12.63
N ILE A 42 -5.56 -9.60 -11.85
CA ILE A 42 -5.47 -8.22 -12.30
C ILE A 42 -3.99 -7.90 -12.46
N VAL A 43 -3.59 -7.48 -13.65
CA VAL A 43 -2.24 -7.03 -13.96
C VAL A 43 -2.24 -5.51 -14.07
N LEU A 44 -1.36 -4.87 -13.32
CA LEU A 44 -1.14 -3.43 -13.30
C LEU A 44 0.18 -3.11 -13.99
N SER A 45 0.17 -2.12 -14.88
CA SER A 45 1.37 -1.62 -15.55
C SER A 45 1.33 -0.11 -15.75
N ASN A 46 2.49 0.51 -15.95
CA ASN A 46 2.56 1.89 -16.42
C ASN A 46 2.37 1.98 -17.95
N ASP A 47 1.99 3.16 -18.41
CA ASP A 47 2.11 3.63 -19.78
C ASP A 47 2.91 4.95 -19.83
N ALA A 48 2.86 5.66 -20.96
CA ALA A 48 3.61 6.90 -21.15
C ALA A 48 3.08 8.08 -20.31
N ASP A 49 1.84 8.00 -19.82
CA ASP A 49 1.17 9.05 -19.05
C ASP A 49 1.15 8.74 -17.54
N SER A 50 1.55 7.53 -17.14
CA SER A 50 1.59 7.12 -15.74
C SER A 50 2.56 7.95 -14.90
N GLN A 51 2.08 8.42 -13.76
CA GLN A 51 2.86 9.27 -12.86
C GLN A 51 2.52 9.07 -11.38
N LEU A 52 3.51 9.32 -10.53
CA LEU A 52 3.36 9.61 -9.11
C LEU A 52 2.78 11.02 -8.96
N ALA A 53 1.48 11.07 -8.66
CA ALA A 53 0.73 12.30 -8.56
C ALA A 53 0.95 13.02 -7.23
N ASP A 54 1.08 12.28 -6.14
CA ASP A 54 1.29 12.85 -4.81
C ASP A 54 2.00 11.86 -3.86
N VAL A 55 2.71 12.42 -2.90
CA VAL A 55 3.20 11.73 -1.70
C VAL A 55 2.69 12.50 -0.50
N ILE A 56 1.90 11.84 0.34
CA ILE A 56 1.33 12.44 1.54
C ILE A 56 2.02 11.82 2.76
N LEU A 57 2.68 12.65 3.57
CA LEU A 57 3.27 12.22 4.84
C LEU A 57 2.43 12.71 6.00
N ASN A 58 1.87 11.78 6.78
CA ASN A 58 1.04 12.06 7.95
C ASN A 58 -0.11 13.03 7.62
N GLY A 59 -0.74 12.87 6.45
CA GLY A 59 -1.82 13.75 5.97
C GLY A 59 -1.35 15.07 5.35
N SER A 60 -0.05 15.33 5.26
CA SER A 60 0.50 16.52 4.59
C SER A 60 1.07 16.17 3.22
N PRO A 61 0.56 16.75 2.12
CA PRO A 61 1.17 16.62 0.79
C PRO A 61 2.62 17.10 0.78
N GLN A 62 3.43 16.48 -0.06
CA GLN A 62 4.86 16.78 -0.20
C GLN A 62 5.15 17.39 -1.57
N THR A 63 6.24 18.16 -1.67
CA THR A 63 6.72 18.65 -2.97
C THR A 63 7.53 17.55 -3.64
N LEU A 64 7.13 17.16 -4.85
CA LEU A 64 7.80 16.10 -5.63
C LEU A 64 8.79 16.68 -6.62
N THR A 65 9.95 16.04 -6.76
CA THR A 65 10.96 16.42 -7.76
C THR A 65 10.87 15.62 -9.05
N GLU A 66 10.31 14.41 -8.99
CA GLU A 66 10.12 13.51 -10.13
C GLU A 66 8.76 12.83 -10.01
N GLN A 67 8.03 12.77 -11.12
CA GLN A 67 6.65 12.25 -11.15
C GLN A 67 6.48 11.13 -12.16
N ASN A 68 7.34 10.99 -13.16
CA ASN A 68 7.19 9.93 -14.15
C ASN A 68 7.60 8.55 -13.58
N LEU A 69 6.88 7.50 -14.02
CA LEU A 69 7.21 6.13 -13.66
C LEU A 69 8.08 5.50 -14.75
N ASP A 70 9.28 5.00 -14.39
CA ASP A 70 10.06 4.12 -15.27
C ASP A 70 9.40 2.75 -15.35
N LEU A 71 8.91 2.26 -14.20
CA LEU A 71 8.23 0.98 -14.08
C LEU A 71 7.08 1.10 -13.09
N LEU A 72 5.93 0.57 -13.48
CA LEU A 72 4.93 0.07 -12.55
C LEU A 72 4.65 -1.38 -12.96
N SER A 73 4.76 -2.30 -12.02
CA SER A 73 4.42 -3.70 -12.22
C SER A 73 3.66 -4.19 -11.00
N GLY A 74 2.41 -4.58 -11.18
CA GLY A 74 1.63 -5.18 -10.12
C GLY A 74 0.85 -6.36 -10.64
N GLU A 75 0.65 -7.34 -9.76
CA GLU A 75 -0.23 -8.47 -10.02
C GLU A 75 -1.06 -8.73 -8.77
N ILE A 76 -2.37 -8.88 -8.93
CA ILE A 76 -3.30 -9.21 -7.85
C ILE A 76 -4.11 -10.42 -8.27
N THR A 77 -3.97 -11.52 -7.54
CA THR A 77 -4.78 -12.71 -7.76
C THR A 77 -6.07 -12.62 -6.95
N VAL A 78 -7.18 -12.98 -7.57
CA VAL A 78 -8.51 -12.93 -6.97
C VAL A 78 -9.23 -14.25 -7.22
N SER A 79 -9.93 -14.74 -6.20
CA SER A 79 -10.81 -15.91 -6.28
C SER A 79 -12.14 -15.59 -5.63
N ASN A 80 -13.24 -15.69 -6.38
CA ASN A 80 -14.59 -15.37 -5.91
C ASN A 80 -14.70 -13.99 -5.24
N GLY A 81 -13.96 -12.99 -5.77
CA GLY A 81 -13.94 -11.63 -5.26
C GLY A 81 -13.05 -11.44 -4.03
N GLN A 82 -12.40 -12.48 -3.52
CA GLN A 82 -11.40 -12.37 -2.45
C GLN A 82 -10.00 -12.27 -3.06
N VAL A 83 -9.19 -11.34 -2.56
CA VAL A 83 -7.76 -11.24 -2.92
C VAL A 83 -7.01 -12.40 -2.28
N THR A 84 -6.33 -13.21 -3.10
CA THR A 84 -5.59 -14.41 -2.67
C THR A 84 -4.07 -14.22 -2.70
N GLY A 85 -3.60 -13.05 -3.13
CA GLY A 85 -2.18 -12.69 -3.12
C GLY A 85 -1.87 -11.67 -4.20
N GLY A 86 -0.59 -11.33 -4.30
CA GLY A 86 -0.12 -10.39 -5.30
C GLY A 86 1.17 -9.70 -4.91
N PHE A 87 1.65 -8.85 -5.79
CA PHE A 87 2.78 -7.96 -5.55
C PHE A 87 2.55 -6.62 -6.24
N PHE A 88 3.30 -5.62 -5.80
CA PHE A 88 3.25 -4.30 -6.38
C PHE A 88 4.63 -3.65 -6.29
N ASP A 89 5.18 -3.29 -7.45
CA ASP A 89 6.47 -2.67 -7.64
C ASP A 89 6.31 -1.38 -8.45
N VAL A 90 6.96 -0.32 -7.98
CA VAL A 90 7.06 0.95 -8.68
C VAL A 90 8.51 1.44 -8.66
N VAL A 91 8.98 1.95 -9.79
CA VAL A 91 10.28 2.60 -9.94
C VAL A 91 10.05 3.94 -10.61
N LEU A 92 10.55 4.99 -9.98
CA LEU A 92 10.48 6.35 -10.49
C LEU A 92 11.59 6.59 -11.50
N ALA A 93 11.30 7.46 -12.46
CA ALA A 93 12.25 7.89 -13.47
C ALA A 93 13.55 8.43 -12.87
N ASN A 94 14.63 8.31 -13.65
CA ASN A 94 15.94 8.88 -13.33
C ASN A 94 16.54 8.37 -12.00
N GLY A 95 16.10 7.20 -11.53
CA GLY A 95 16.59 6.62 -10.27
C GLY A 95 16.12 7.36 -9.01
N ALA A 96 15.00 8.10 -9.10
CA ALA A 96 14.44 8.89 -8.00
C ALA A 96 13.81 8.06 -6.85
N GLY A 97 13.93 6.73 -6.94
CA GLY A 97 13.53 5.77 -5.92
C GLY A 97 12.63 4.68 -6.47
N GLY A 98 12.38 3.68 -5.64
CA GLY A 98 11.43 2.61 -5.91
C GLY A 98 10.70 2.19 -4.64
N TYR A 99 9.56 1.53 -4.82
CA TYR A 99 8.81 0.91 -3.74
C TYR A 99 8.32 -0.46 -4.18
N SER A 100 8.51 -1.46 -3.33
CA SER A 100 8.09 -2.84 -3.56
C SER A 100 7.30 -3.36 -2.38
N THR A 101 6.26 -4.14 -2.62
CA THR A 101 5.48 -4.79 -1.57
C THR A 101 4.78 -6.06 -2.07
N THR A 102 4.35 -6.88 -1.12
CA THR A 102 3.56 -8.10 -1.40
C THR A 102 2.21 -8.01 -0.73
N VAL A 103 1.18 -8.53 -1.37
CA VAL A 103 -0.18 -8.56 -0.82
C VAL A 103 -0.37 -9.84 -0.03
N ILE A 104 -0.88 -9.71 1.20
CA ILE A 104 -1.14 -10.85 2.06
C ILE A 104 -2.36 -11.61 1.51
N PRO A 105 -2.27 -12.94 1.32
CA PRO A 105 -3.41 -13.75 0.92
C PRO A 105 -4.59 -13.63 1.88
N GLY A 106 -5.81 -13.42 1.34
CA GLY A 106 -7.06 -13.47 2.10
C GLY A 106 -7.42 -12.19 2.87
N THR A 107 -6.63 -11.12 2.75
CA THR A 107 -6.80 -9.88 3.52
C THR A 107 -7.39 -8.73 2.70
N GLY A 108 -8.12 -9.05 1.64
CA GLY A 108 -8.61 -8.05 0.69
C GLY A 108 -9.77 -8.57 -0.14
N ASN A 109 -10.56 -7.67 -0.72
CA ASN A 109 -11.69 -8.01 -1.56
C ASN A 109 -11.78 -7.13 -2.81
N VAL A 110 -12.58 -7.60 -3.75
CA VAL A 110 -13.01 -6.88 -4.95
C VAL A 110 -14.44 -6.43 -4.74
N ASN A 111 -14.62 -5.12 -4.61
CA ASN A 111 -15.88 -4.49 -4.31
C ASN A 111 -16.37 -3.67 -5.51
N VAL A 112 -17.59 -3.91 -5.95
CA VAL A 112 -18.21 -3.13 -7.03
C VAL A 112 -18.75 -1.82 -6.44
N ILE A 113 -18.11 -0.69 -6.76
CA ILE A 113 -18.58 0.64 -6.29
C ILE A 113 -19.82 1.04 -7.09
N ASN A 114 -19.80 0.81 -8.40
CA ASN A 114 -20.93 1.00 -9.29
C ASN A 114 -20.83 0.01 -10.46
N ASN A 115 -21.83 0.00 -11.34
CA ASN A 115 -21.93 -0.97 -12.45
C ASN A 115 -20.70 -1.03 -13.39
N SER A 116 -19.78 -0.07 -13.31
CA SER A 116 -18.61 0.02 -14.17
C SER A 116 -17.29 0.24 -13.43
N ILE A 117 -17.29 0.43 -12.10
CA ILE A 117 -16.07 0.72 -11.33
C ILE A 117 -15.93 -0.31 -10.21
N VAL A 118 -14.73 -0.87 -10.14
CA VAL A 118 -14.34 -1.84 -9.13
C VAL A 118 -13.25 -1.23 -8.26
N LEU A 119 -13.39 -1.44 -6.95
CA LEU A 119 -12.38 -1.18 -5.94
C LEU A 119 -11.75 -2.50 -5.54
N VAL A 120 -10.43 -2.50 -5.43
CA VAL A 120 -9.69 -3.62 -4.88
C VAL A 120 -8.90 -3.12 -3.69
N ASP A 121 -9.12 -3.77 -2.56
CA ASP A 121 -8.42 -3.52 -1.31
C ASP A 121 -7.59 -4.75 -0.92
N GLY A 122 -6.45 -4.55 -0.26
CA GLY A 122 -5.65 -5.63 0.29
C GLY A 122 -4.60 -5.13 1.29
N LEU A 123 -4.42 -5.88 2.37
CA LEU A 123 -3.30 -5.69 3.30
C LEU A 123 -1.99 -6.12 2.62
N THR A 124 -0.96 -5.30 2.77
CA THR A 124 0.37 -5.57 2.24
C THR A 124 1.39 -5.79 3.36
N LEU A 125 2.44 -6.55 3.00
CA LEU A 125 3.54 -6.96 3.86
C LEU A 125 4.84 -6.49 3.24
N SER A 126 5.79 -6.12 4.09
CA SER A 126 7.19 -5.90 3.70
C SER A 126 7.30 -4.85 2.61
N GLY A 127 6.59 -3.73 2.76
CA GLY A 127 6.82 -2.55 1.94
C GLY A 127 8.26 -2.08 2.11
N ILE A 128 9.02 -2.01 1.02
CA ILE A 128 10.42 -1.61 1.01
C ILE A 128 10.58 -0.46 0.03
N PHE A 129 11.09 0.67 0.52
CA PHE A 129 11.57 1.74 -0.34
C PHE A 129 13.02 1.45 -0.73
N THR A 130 13.32 1.52 -2.02
CA THR A 130 14.69 1.52 -2.53
C THR A 130 15.02 2.96 -2.91
N SER A 131 15.69 3.70 -2.03
CA SER A 131 16.00 5.11 -2.27
C SER A 131 17.45 5.31 -2.72
N ALA A 132 17.66 6.17 -3.72
CA ALA A 132 18.98 6.75 -3.95
C ALA A 132 19.16 7.92 -2.97
N GLY A 133 19.92 7.71 -1.89
CA GLY A 133 20.24 8.77 -0.92
C GLY A 133 19.15 9.07 0.13
N GLY A 134 18.28 8.12 0.47
CA GLY A 134 17.32 8.25 1.58
C GLY A 134 16.04 9.02 1.23
N THR A 135 15.78 9.27 -0.05
CA THR A 135 14.59 9.98 -0.54
C THR A 135 13.82 9.18 -1.60
N PHE A 136 12.51 9.40 -1.69
CA PHE A 136 11.64 8.88 -2.74
C PHE A 136 10.94 10.06 -3.41
N ALA A 137 11.13 10.26 -4.72
CA ALA A 137 10.66 11.46 -5.44
C ALA A 137 11.14 12.79 -4.82
N GLY A 138 12.32 12.79 -4.19
CA GLY A 138 12.86 13.94 -3.45
C GLY A 138 12.27 14.12 -2.04
N VAL A 139 11.31 13.30 -1.65
CA VAL A 139 10.72 13.29 -0.30
C VAL A 139 11.63 12.50 0.65
N PRO A 140 12.12 13.10 1.75
CA PRO A 140 12.91 12.37 2.74
C PRO A 140 12.12 11.25 3.40
N LEU A 141 12.63 10.02 3.33
CA LEU A 141 11.93 8.85 3.86
C LEU A 141 12.13 8.66 5.36
N GLY A 142 13.19 9.21 5.97
CA GLY A 142 13.41 9.18 7.42
C GLY A 142 13.11 7.82 8.06
N ALA A 143 12.05 7.75 8.87
CA ALA A 143 11.64 6.54 9.59
C ALA A 143 11.13 5.38 8.70
N PHE A 144 10.82 5.63 7.43
CA PHE A 144 10.33 4.62 6.47
C PHE A 144 11.47 3.86 5.75
N ASP A 145 12.73 4.29 5.89
CA ASP A 145 13.89 3.76 5.16
C ASP A 145 14.57 2.53 5.81
N THR A 146 14.16 2.13 7.03
CA THR A 146 14.99 1.23 7.86
C THR A 146 14.36 -0.10 8.27
N SER A 147 13.11 -0.38 7.88
CA SER A 147 12.48 -1.67 8.17
C SER A 147 11.28 -1.90 7.27
N GLY A 148 11.09 -3.14 6.80
CA GLY A 148 9.91 -3.53 6.02
C GLY A 148 8.64 -3.04 6.70
N LEU A 149 7.82 -2.30 5.97
CA LEU A 149 6.60 -1.71 6.48
C LEU A 149 5.56 -2.83 6.62
N PHE A 150 5.14 -3.10 7.85
CA PHE A 150 4.13 -4.10 8.19
C PHE A 150 2.82 -3.41 8.54
N GLY A 151 1.71 -3.83 7.93
CA GLY A 151 0.39 -3.22 8.15
C GLY A 151 0.03 -2.13 7.14
N SER A 152 0.69 -2.11 5.99
CA SER A 152 0.37 -1.26 4.86
C SER A 152 -0.87 -1.77 4.13
N PHE A 153 -1.56 -0.91 3.39
CA PHE A 153 -2.74 -1.23 2.60
C PHE A 153 -2.55 -0.73 1.17
N LEU A 154 -2.90 -1.59 0.21
CA LEU A 154 -3.02 -1.21 -1.20
C LEU A 154 -4.50 -1.05 -1.51
N THR A 155 -4.87 0.08 -2.11
CA THR A 155 -6.21 0.31 -2.61
C THR A 155 -6.13 0.86 -4.02
N PHE A 156 -6.80 0.24 -4.99
CA PHE A 156 -6.87 0.80 -6.33
C PHE A 156 -8.26 0.64 -6.90
N SER A 157 -8.65 1.62 -7.71
CA SER A 157 -9.93 1.62 -8.40
C SER A 157 -9.69 1.68 -9.90
N PHE A 158 -10.41 0.82 -10.62
CA PHE A 158 -10.35 0.78 -12.07
C PHE A 158 -11.74 0.60 -12.65
N GLN A 159 -11.92 1.08 -13.87
CA GLN A 159 -13.11 0.78 -14.64
C GLN A 159 -13.10 -0.70 -14.99
N LEU A 160 -14.17 -1.42 -14.64
CA LEU A 160 -14.30 -2.85 -14.90
C LEU A 160 -14.04 -3.12 -16.38
N PRO A 161 -12.97 -3.85 -16.71
CA PRO A 161 -12.67 -4.11 -18.10
C PRO A 161 -13.64 -5.15 -18.65
N THR A 162 -14.26 -4.79 -19.76
CA THR A 162 -15.24 -5.57 -20.50
C THR A 162 -14.68 -5.95 -21.87
N ALA A 163 -15.37 -6.83 -22.58
CA ALA A 163 -15.04 -7.12 -23.97
C ALA A 163 -15.01 -5.86 -24.86
N ALA A 164 -15.85 -4.87 -24.56
CA ALA A 164 -15.98 -3.65 -25.37
C ALA A 164 -14.75 -2.73 -25.28
N ASN A 165 -13.98 -2.77 -24.19
CA ASN A 165 -12.71 -2.06 -24.01
C ASN A 165 -11.50 -3.01 -23.97
N GLY A 166 -11.62 -4.18 -24.60
CA GLY A 166 -10.50 -5.13 -24.72
C GLY A 166 -9.94 -5.62 -23.38
N TYR A 167 -10.78 -5.65 -22.35
CA TYR A 167 -10.41 -6.03 -20.99
C TYR A 167 -9.23 -5.22 -20.41
N THR A 168 -9.13 -3.96 -20.83
CA THR A 168 -8.14 -3.00 -20.32
C THR A 168 -8.82 -1.70 -19.86
N ASP A 169 -8.38 -1.17 -18.72
CA ASP A 169 -8.53 0.23 -18.32
C ASP A 169 -7.16 0.91 -18.39
N ASN A 170 -7.07 2.07 -19.03
CA ASN A 170 -5.81 2.81 -19.20
C ASN A 170 -5.71 4.03 -18.29
N GLN A 171 -6.72 4.32 -17.47
CA GLN A 171 -6.77 5.54 -16.67
C GLN A 171 -7.16 5.23 -15.22
N SER A 172 -6.67 4.11 -14.70
CA SER A 172 -6.93 3.71 -13.32
C SER A 172 -6.11 4.57 -12.35
N ASN A 173 -6.67 4.80 -11.17
CA ASN A 173 -5.99 5.50 -10.08
C ASN A 173 -5.70 4.50 -8.96
N LEU A 174 -4.49 4.59 -8.42
CA LEU A 174 -4.00 3.70 -7.37
C LEU A 174 -3.51 4.53 -6.19
N ASN A 175 -3.92 4.12 -5.00
CA ASN A 175 -3.43 4.68 -3.75
C ASN A 175 -2.82 3.56 -2.90
N LEU A 176 -1.56 3.73 -2.54
CA LEU A 176 -0.89 2.86 -1.60
C LEU A 176 -0.67 3.63 -0.31
N SER A 177 -1.19 3.10 0.80
CA SER A 177 -0.96 3.64 2.14
C SER A 177 -0.05 2.71 2.92
N ALA A 178 1.03 3.23 3.48
CA ALA A 178 1.93 2.48 4.34
C ALA A 178 2.04 3.14 5.71
N VAL A 179 1.91 2.33 6.77
CA VAL A 179 1.92 2.78 8.15
C VAL A 179 3.08 2.12 8.88
N ILE A 180 3.84 2.90 9.64
CA ILE A 180 4.82 2.36 10.58
C ILE A 180 4.05 1.89 11.81
N PRO A 181 4.05 0.58 12.13
CA PRO A 181 3.41 0.09 13.33
C PRO A 181 4.09 0.73 14.54
N LEU A 182 3.30 1.33 15.42
CA LEU A 182 3.81 1.80 16.70
C LEU A 182 4.47 0.60 17.42
N PRO A 183 5.64 0.79 18.07
CA PRO A 183 6.19 -0.26 18.91
C PRO A 183 5.12 -0.67 19.91
N SER A 184 4.71 -1.93 19.87
CA SER A 184 3.56 -2.42 20.64
C SER A 184 3.72 -2.02 22.11
N ALA A 185 2.66 -1.43 22.69
CA ALA A 185 2.65 -0.99 24.08
C ALA A 185 2.96 -2.11 25.09
N ALA A 186 2.96 -3.38 24.66
CA ALA A 186 3.46 -4.53 25.42
C ALA A 186 4.91 -4.34 25.90
N GLY A 187 5.76 -3.62 25.16
CA GLY A 187 7.12 -3.28 25.58
C GLY A 187 7.19 -2.16 26.65
N LEU A 188 6.20 -1.27 26.69
CA LEU A 188 6.18 -0.12 27.62
C LEU A 188 5.39 -0.43 28.91
N GLY A 189 4.42 -1.34 28.86
CA GLY A 189 3.67 -1.80 30.05
C GLY A 189 4.49 -2.66 31.01
N GLY A 190 5.53 -3.36 30.51
CA GLY A 190 6.39 -4.22 31.32
C GLY A 190 7.28 -3.46 32.32
N PHE A 191 7.74 -2.26 31.97
CA PHE A 191 8.58 -1.43 32.86
C PHE A 191 7.75 -0.62 33.87
N GLY A 192 6.49 -0.30 33.54
CA GLY A 192 5.60 0.45 34.43
C GLY A 192 5.09 -0.36 35.64
N LEU A 193 4.78 -1.65 35.45
CA LEU A 193 4.28 -2.50 36.54
C LEU A 193 5.36 -3.02 37.50
N LEU A 194 6.61 -3.14 37.06
CA LEU A 194 7.74 -3.50 37.94
C LEU A 194 8.15 -2.35 38.88
N ALA A 195 7.98 -1.09 38.47
CA ALA A 195 8.26 0.07 39.31
C ALA A 195 7.22 0.27 40.44
N LEU A 196 5.96 -0.14 40.24
CA LEU A 196 4.91 0.00 41.25
C LEU A 196 4.93 -1.12 42.32
N LEU A 197 5.51 -2.28 42.01
CA LEU A 197 5.69 -3.38 42.97
C LEU A 197 6.87 -3.17 43.92
N GLY A 198 7.80 -2.25 43.61
CA GLY A 198 8.97 -1.94 44.44
C GLY A 198 8.72 -0.98 45.61
N VAL A 199 7.59 -0.24 45.63
CA VAL A 199 7.31 0.78 46.65
C VAL A 199 6.26 0.29 47.65
N ARG A 200 6.50 -0.85 48.30
CA ARG A 200 5.78 -1.18 49.54
C ARG A 200 6.58 -2.07 50.48
N ARG A 201 7.65 -1.52 51.09
CA ARG A 201 8.09 -1.94 52.44
C ARG A 201 9.12 -0.97 53.03
N ARG A 202 8.67 -0.16 53.98
CA ARG A 202 9.25 0.03 55.32
C ARG A 202 8.57 1.21 56.02
N ARG A 203 7.69 0.89 56.97
CA ARG A 203 7.47 1.71 58.17
C ARG A 203 7.58 0.74 59.34
N CYS A 204 8.69 0.88 60.07
CA CYS A 204 8.84 0.41 61.44
C CYS A 204 8.51 1.63 62.32
#